data_AF-A0A2V9V9K3-F1
#
_entry.id   AF-A0A2V9V9K3-F1
#
_cell.length_a   1.000
_cell.length_b   1.000
_cell.length_c   1.000
_cell.angle_alpha   90.00
_cell.angle_beta   90.00
_cell.angle_gamma   90.00
#
_symmetry.space_group_name_H-M   'P 1'
#
loop_
_entity.id
_entity.type
_entity.pdbx_description
1 polymer ?
#
loop_
_entity_poly.entity_id
_entity_poly.type
_entity_poly.pdbx_seq_one_letter_code
_entity_poly.pdbx_strand_id
1 'polypeptide(L)'
;MGKYNEELVKAGVMLAGEGLQPTSKGKRMKFSGSQRTVVDGPFTETKELIAGFWLWQVRSMEEAVEWLKRAPFDGGTEIELRQVFELEDFGGEITPELKEQDARLRAQTQSKK
;
A
#
# COMPACT_ATOMS: atom_id res chain seq x y z
N MET A 1 -8.52 -15.48 6.63
CA MET A 1 -8.39 -14.24 5.85
C MET A 1 -9.68 -13.78 5.16
N GLY A 2 -10.34 -14.59 4.30
CA GLY A 2 -11.51 -14.14 3.52
C GLY A 2 -12.61 -13.44 4.34
N LYS A 3 -13.13 -14.09 5.39
CA LYS A 3 -14.15 -13.51 6.28
C LYS A 3 -13.73 -12.19 6.93
N TYR A 4 -12.48 -12.09 7.36
CA TYR A 4 -11.94 -10.87 8.00
C TYR A 4 -11.86 -9.70 7.00
N ASN A 5 -11.46 -9.97 5.75
CA ASN A 5 -11.49 -8.95 4.69
C ASN A 5 -12.93 -8.48 4.40
N GLU A 6 -13.92 -9.38 4.39
CA GLU A 6 -15.32 -8.99 4.24
C GLU A 6 -15.79 -8.05 5.36
N GLU A 7 -15.38 -8.30 6.60
CA GLU A 7 -15.70 -7.44 7.74
C GLU A 7 -15.09 -6.05 7.58
N LEU A 8 -13.82 -5.96 7.16
CA LEU A 8 -13.15 -4.68 6.89
C LEU A 8 -13.84 -3.89 5.75
N VAL A 9 -14.26 -4.58 4.68
CA VAL A 9 -14.99 -3.95 3.56
C VAL A 9 -16.36 -3.45 4.02
N LYS A 10 -17.12 -4.28 4.74
CA LYS A 10 -18.44 -3.89 5.29
C LYS A 10 -18.36 -2.72 6.25
N ALA A 11 -17.26 -2.61 7.00
CA ALA A 11 -16.98 -1.49 7.89
C ALA A 11 -16.52 -0.21 7.16
N GLY A 12 -16.26 -0.26 5.84
CA GLY A 12 -15.74 0.86 5.07
C GLY A 12 -14.25 1.16 5.34
N VAL A 13 -13.53 0.23 5.97
CA VAL A 13 -12.14 0.40 6.38
C VAL A 13 -11.18 0.05 5.23
N MET A 14 -11.45 -1.03 4.50
CA MET A 14 -10.53 -1.50 3.46
C MET A 14 -10.79 -0.84 2.11
N LEU A 15 -9.80 -0.07 1.63
CA LEU A 15 -9.78 0.51 0.29
C LEU A 15 -9.23 -0.47 -0.75
N ALA A 16 -8.24 -1.28 -0.36
CA ALA A 16 -7.67 -2.35 -1.18
C ALA A 16 -7.05 -3.44 -0.29
N GLY A 17 -6.94 -4.66 -0.81
CA GLY A 17 -6.29 -5.76 -0.12
C GLY A 17 -5.90 -6.85 -1.11
N GLU A 18 -4.60 -7.01 -1.35
CA GLU A 18 -4.11 -7.86 -2.43
C GLU A 18 -2.94 -8.74 -1.99
N GLY A 19 -2.94 -9.98 -2.46
CA GLY A 19 -1.79 -10.88 -2.38
C GLY A 19 -0.84 -10.67 -3.56
N LEU A 20 0.46 -10.67 -3.30
CA LEU A 20 1.49 -10.56 -4.32
C LEU A 20 1.98 -11.95 -4.74
N GLN A 21 2.29 -12.10 -6.04
CA GLN A 21 2.98 -13.28 -6.53
C GLN A 21 4.41 -13.35 -5.97
N PRO A 22 5.04 -14.53 -5.93
CA PRO A 22 6.43 -14.67 -5.53
C PRO A 22 7.35 -13.73 -6.30
N THR A 23 8.30 -13.09 -5.61
CA THR A 23 9.22 -12.11 -6.21
C THR A 23 10.06 -12.69 -7.35
N SER A 24 10.23 -14.02 -7.44
CA SER A 24 10.88 -14.69 -8.58
C SER A 24 10.14 -14.49 -9.91
N LYS A 25 8.85 -14.11 -9.88
CA LYS A 25 8.06 -13.71 -11.06
C LYS A 25 8.06 -12.20 -11.30
N GLY A 26 8.69 -11.43 -10.42
CA GLY A 26 8.76 -9.98 -10.49
C GLY A 26 9.82 -9.47 -11.46
N LYS A 27 9.76 -8.16 -11.74
CA LYS A 27 10.78 -7.39 -12.46
C LYS A 27 11.19 -6.21 -11.59
N ARG A 28 12.48 -5.86 -11.59
CA ARG A 28 13.03 -4.69 -10.89
C ARG A 28 13.58 -3.71 -11.93
N MET A 29 13.28 -2.43 -11.77
CA MET A 29 13.84 -1.38 -12.62
C MET A 29 14.85 -0.55 -11.83
N LYS A 30 16.09 -0.49 -12.31
CA LYS A 30 17.15 0.36 -11.76
C LYS A 30 17.29 1.63 -12.59
N PHE A 31 17.41 2.76 -11.88
CA PHE A 31 17.57 4.08 -12.46
C PHE A 31 18.98 4.59 -12.12
N SER A 32 19.76 4.97 -13.12
CA SER A 32 21.08 5.59 -12.95
C SER A 32 21.22 6.72 -13.96
N GLY A 33 21.00 7.97 -13.54
CA GLY A 33 20.91 9.12 -14.45
C GLY A 33 19.80 8.92 -15.49
N SER A 34 20.16 8.92 -16.79
CA SER A 34 19.25 8.62 -17.90
C SER A 34 19.08 7.11 -18.16
N GLN A 35 19.95 6.27 -17.61
CA GLN A 35 19.91 4.82 -17.85
C GLN A 35 18.76 4.17 -17.08
N ARG A 36 18.12 3.19 -17.74
CA ARG A 36 17.04 2.35 -17.21
C ARG A 36 17.39 0.89 -17.46
N THR A 37 17.55 0.10 -16.40
CA THR A 37 17.90 -1.33 -16.51
C THR A 37 16.83 -2.18 -15.85
N VAL A 38 16.31 -3.15 -16.60
CA VAL A 38 15.37 -4.16 -16.08
C VAL A 38 16.15 -5.38 -15.61
N VAL A 39 15.82 -5.85 -14.41
CA VAL A 39 16.41 -7.04 -13.80
C VAL A 39 15.28 -7.97 -13.38
N ASP A 40 15.38 -9.22 -13.79
CA ASP A 40 14.42 -10.24 -13.38
C ASP A 40 14.54 -10.55 -11.89
N GLY A 41 13.43 -10.98 -11.30
CA GLY A 41 13.39 -11.42 -9.92
C GLY A 41 14.29 -12.64 -9.66
N PRO A 42 14.49 -13.00 -8.38
CA PRO A 42 13.88 -12.40 -7.19
C PRO A 42 14.54 -11.07 -6.79
N PHE A 43 13.96 -10.40 -5.79
CA PHE A 43 14.73 -9.47 -4.96
C PHE A 43 15.87 -10.27 -4.31
N THR A 44 17.11 -9.92 -4.66
CA THR A 44 18.32 -10.58 -4.15
C THR A 44 18.60 -10.11 -2.74
N GLU A 45 18.90 -11.03 -1.82
CA GLU A 45 19.28 -10.74 -0.42
C GLU A 45 18.18 -10.07 0.42
N THR A 46 17.07 -10.79 0.68
CA THR A 46 16.07 -10.35 1.66
C THR A 46 15.99 -11.33 2.81
N LYS A 47 15.86 -10.81 4.03
CA LYS A 47 15.52 -11.62 5.20
C LYS A 47 14.02 -11.95 5.21
N GLU A 48 13.21 -11.03 4.69
CA GLU A 48 11.76 -11.09 4.69
C GLU A 48 11.22 -10.63 3.32
N LEU A 49 10.08 -11.19 2.91
CA LEU A 49 9.42 -10.88 1.64
C LEU A 49 7.99 -10.43 1.90
N ILE A 50 7.55 -9.39 1.18
CA ILE A 50 6.18 -8.90 1.26
C ILE A 50 5.28 -9.81 0.43
N ALA A 51 4.37 -10.52 1.11
CA ALA A 51 3.41 -11.43 0.48
C ALA A 51 2.12 -10.74 0.04
N GLY A 52 1.85 -9.52 0.49
CA GLY A 52 0.61 -8.81 0.24
C GLY A 52 0.57 -7.48 0.98
N PHE A 53 -0.51 -6.74 0.78
CA PHE A 53 -0.79 -5.52 1.52
C PHE A 53 -2.28 -5.31 1.71
N TRP A 54 -2.63 -4.52 2.72
CA TRP A 54 -3.89 -3.83 2.80
C TRP A 54 -3.65 -2.32 2.66
N LEU A 55 -4.62 -1.64 2.06
CA LEU A 55 -4.76 -0.20 2.15
C LEU A 55 -6.03 0.09 2.94
N TRP A 56 -5.89 0.68 4.12
CA TRP A 56 -6.99 1.01 5.01
C TRP A 56 -7.19 2.51 5.13
N GLN A 57 -8.45 2.94 5.17
CA GLN A 57 -8.85 4.26 5.65
C GLN A 57 -9.41 4.11 7.07
N VAL A 58 -8.68 4.67 8.02
CA VAL A 58 -9.05 4.71 9.45
C VAL A 58 -8.94 6.13 9.97
N ARG A 59 -9.44 6.37 11.17
CA ARG A 59 -9.40 7.68 11.84
C ARG A 59 -8.09 7.93 12.58
N SER A 60 -7.36 6.87 12.94
CA SER A 60 -6.05 6.97 13.59
C SER A 60 -5.24 5.67 13.49
N MET A 61 -3.95 5.73 13.84
CA MET A 61 -3.08 4.56 13.90
C MET A 61 -3.56 3.54 14.94
N GLU A 62 -4.11 4.02 16.07
CA GLU A 62 -4.68 3.16 17.12
C GLU A 62 -5.87 2.36 16.59
N GLU A 63 -6.74 2.97 15.77
CA GLU A 63 -7.83 2.25 15.13
C GLU A 63 -7.29 1.17 14.18
N ALA A 64 -6.25 1.45 13.39
CA ALA A 64 -5.62 0.43 12.54
C ALA A 64 -5.07 -0.74 13.38
N VAL A 65 -4.41 -0.45 14.51
CA VAL A 65 -3.90 -1.46 15.43
C VAL A 65 -5.04 -2.31 16.00
N GLU A 66 -6.16 -1.70 16.40
CA GLU A 66 -7.33 -2.44 16.91
C GLU A 66 -8.00 -3.32 15.86
N TRP A 67 -8.00 -2.89 14.60
CA TRP A 67 -8.40 -3.75 13.49
C TRP A 67 -7.42 -4.91 13.33
N LEU A 68 -6.12 -4.64 13.26
CA LEU A 68 -5.09 -5.65 12.99
C LEU A 68 -5.04 -6.73 14.07
N LYS A 69 -5.28 -6.40 15.33
CA LYS A 69 -5.38 -7.37 16.45
C LYS A 69 -6.46 -8.45 16.23
N ARG A 70 -7.46 -8.18 15.39
CA ARG A 70 -8.53 -9.13 15.06
C ARG A 70 -8.19 -10.03 13.86
N ALA A 71 -7.08 -9.76 13.18
CA ALA A 71 -6.67 -10.53 12.01
C ALA A 71 -6.38 -12.00 12.42
N PRO A 72 -6.87 -12.99 11.67
CA PRO A 72 -6.79 -14.39 12.06
C PRO A 72 -5.44 -15.01 11.66
N PHE A 73 -4.34 -14.44 12.17
CA PHE A 73 -2.99 -15.01 12.04
C PHE A 73 -2.67 -15.88 13.26
N ASP A 74 -2.05 -17.04 13.02
CA ASP A 74 -1.75 -18.08 14.02
C ASP A 74 -0.27 -18.15 14.43
N GLY A 75 0.55 -17.22 13.94
CA GLY A 75 1.98 -17.10 14.25
C GLY A 75 2.85 -16.98 13.01
N GLY A 76 4.13 -16.67 13.19
CA GLY A 76 5.12 -16.61 12.10
C GLY A 76 4.85 -15.54 11.03
N THR A 77 3.93 -14.60 11.29
CA THR A 77 3.58 -13.50 10.40
C THR A 77 3.85 -12.18 11.12
N GLU A 78 4.51 -11.27 10.44
CA GLU A 78 4.70 -9.89 10.88
C GLU A 78 4.01 -8.95 9.89
N ILE A 79 3.38 -7.89 10.40
CA ILE A 79 2.69 -6.89 9.60
C ILE A 79 3.18 -5.51 10.04
N GLU A 80 3.75 -4.74 9.10
CA GLU A 80 4.08 -3.33 9.29
C GLU A 80 2.83 -2.47 9.03
N LEU A 81 2.41 -1.69 10.03
CA LEU A 81 1.44 -0.62 9.82
C LEU A 81 2.19 0.69 9.57
N ARG A 82 1.92 1.31 8.42
CA ARG A 82 2.54 2.57 8.03
C ARG A 82 1.52 3.47 7.35
N GLN A 83 1.49 4.73 7.78
CA GLN A 83 0.65 5.74 7.18
C GLN A 83 1.11 6.06 5.76
N VAL A 84 0.15 6.17 4.84
CA VAL A 84 0.39 6.70 3.49
C VAL A 84 0.41 8.22 3.59
N PHE A 85 1.39 8.85 2.95
CA PHE A 85 1.44 10.32 2.87
C PHE A 85 0.19 10.86 2.19
N GLU A 86 -0.40 11.88 2.80
CA GLU A 86 -1.38 12.74 2.16
C GLU A 86 -0.74 14.07 1.77
N LEU A 87 -1.42 14.85 0.93
CA LEU A 87 -0.92 16.17 0.52
C LEU A 87 -0.57 17.02 1.74
N GLU A 88 -1.42 17.01 2.75
CA GLU A 88 -1.28 17.83 3.95
C GLU A 88 0.03 17.57 4.72
N ASP A 89 0.63 16.39 4.57
CA ASP A 89 1.88 16.01 5.24
C ASP A 89 3.12 16.73 4.67
N PHE A 90 3.04 17.29 3.46
CA PHE A 90 4.18 17.96 2.80
C PHE A 90 4.26 19.47 3.09
N GLY A 91 3.43 20.02 3.98
CA GLY A 91 3.55 21.40 4.49
C GLY A 91 3.15 22.51 3.52
N GLY A 92 3.51 23.76 3.87
CA GLY A 92 2.97 25.01 3.31
C GLY A 92 3.38 25.39 1.88
N GLU A 93 4.02 24.50 1.12
CA GLU A 93 4.44 24.75 -0.27
C GLU A 93 3.58 24.04 -1.32
N ILE A 94 2.40 23.52 -0.94
CA ILE A 94 1.47 22.99 -1.93
C ILE A 94 0.70 24.13 -2.57
N THR A 95 1.16 24.50 -3.77
CA THR A 95 0.45 25.46 -4.61
C THR A 95 -0.95 24.94 -4.97
N PRO A 96 -1.94 25.82 -5.21
CA PRO A 96 -3.27 25.41 -5.64
C PRO A 96 -3.24 24.48 -6.88
N GLU A 97 -2.29 24.71 -7.79
CA GLU A 97 -2.12 23.92 -9.01
C GLU A 97 -1.72 22.46 -8.71
N LEU A 98 -0.85 22.25 -7.72
CA LEU A 98 -0.46 20.90 -7.27
C LEU A 98 -1.63 20.16 -6.63
N LYS A 99 -2.46 20.86 -5.84
CA LYS A 99 -3.69 20.27 -5.25
C LYS A 99 -4.68 19.84 -6.34
N GLU A 100 -4.92 20.71 -7.31
CA GLU A 100 -5.82 20.41 -8.41
C GLU A 100 -5.28 19.26 -9.28
N GLN A 101 -3.97 19.23 -9.50
CA GLN A 101 -3.33 18.13 -10.23
C GLN A 101 -3.48 16.80 -9.50
N ASP A 102 -3.19 16.72 -8.21
CA ASP A 102 -3.35 15.49 -7.42
C ASP A 102 -4.82 15.04 -7.39
N ALA A 103 -5.76 15.95 -7.10
CA ALA A 103 -7.18 15.64 -7.09
C ALA A 103 -7.65 15.07 -8.43
N ARG A 104 -7.20 15.67 -9.55
CA ARG A 104 -7.49 15.18 -10.90
C ARG A 104 -6.91 13.78 -11.15
N LEU A 105 -5.66 13.54 -10.76
CA LEU A 105 -5.01 12.23 -10.95
C LEU A 105 -5.67 11.14 -10.11
N ARG A 106 -6.05 11.44 -8.86
CA ARG A 106 -6.80 10.52 -7.98
C ARG A 106 -8.17 10.19 -8.58
N ALA A 107 -8.93 11.19 -9.04
CA ALA A 107 -10.23 10.97 -9.68
C ALA A 107 -10.14 10.13 -10.97
N GLN A 108 -9.14 10.38 -11.80
CA GLN A 108 -8.90 9.57 -13.01
C GLN A 108 -8.55 8.12 -12.69
N THR A 109 -7.81 7.88 -11.61
CA THR A 109 -7.41 6.52 -11.21
C THR A 109 -8.59 5.74 -10.63
N GLN A 110 -9.49 6.40 -9.89
CA GLN A 110 -10.69 5.78 -9.33
C GLN A 110 -11.77 5.48 -10.37
N SER A 111 -11.88 6.30 -11.42
CA SER A 111 -12.90 6.13 -12.49
C SER A 111 -12.54 5.12 -13.58
N LYS A 112 -11.28 4.68 -13.64
CA LYS A 112 -10.78 3.74 -14.67
C LYS A 112 -10.80 2.26 -14.25
N LYS A 113 -11.46 1.90 -13.15
CA LYS A 113 -11.65 0.50 -12.74
C LYS A 113 -12.89 -0.11 -13.34
#